data_AF-A0A267DFY5-F1
#
_entry.id   AF-A0A267DFY5-F1
#
_cell.length_a   1.000
_cell.length_b   1.000
_cell.length_c   1.000
_cell.angle_alpha   90.00
_cell.angle_beta   90.00
_cell.angle_gamma   90.00
#
_symmetry.space_group_name_H-M   'P 1'
#
loop_
_entity.id
_entity.type
_entity.pdbx_description
1 polymer ?
#
loop_
_entity_poly.entity_id
_entity_poly.type
_entity_poly.pdbx_seq_one_letter_code
_entity_poly.pdbx_strand_id
1 'polypeptide(L)'
;MASSRRSKAVHSEIKMETAADSADEGLRYDNVRCSELRVKGFVLIGGRPCKIVEMSSSKTGKHGSCKIHLVAIDVFTGKKRVTANTSSDVVQVPLVEKRECQLVRIVMNNDDDSRDPGQLLVAEKSGSTATVGLCPDKAAQLLEATRHCIRDDNEYPVIVTVMSAMGEEAAVAVRRARERGK
;
A
#
# COMPACT_ATOMS: atom_id res chain seq x y z
N MET A 1 61.68 -23.52 15.43
CA MET A 1 61.73 -22.04 15.40
C MET A 1 60.83 -21.55 14.28
N ALA A 2 59.94 -20.60 14.61
CA ALA A 2 59.16 -19.68 13.78
C ALA A 2 58.85 -20.03 12.31
N SER A 3 57.56 -20.22 12.00
CA SER A 3 57.01 -19.70 10.74
C SER A 3 55.77 -18.86 11.02
N SER A 4 55.69 -17.78 10.27
CA SER A 4 55.08 -16.52 10.62
C SER A 4 53.56 -16.48 10.41
N ARG A 5 52.93 -15.65 11.24
CA ARG A 5 51.53 -15.24 11.22
C ARG A 5 51.19 -14.47 9.93
N ARG A 6 49.95 -14.66 9.44
CA ARG A 6 48.93 -13.63 9.10
C ARG A 6 48.12 -14.05 7.87
N SER A 7 46.96 -14.66 8.10
CA SER A 7 45.85 -14.61 7.13
C SER A 7 44.95 -13.46 7.55
N LYS A 8 44.99 -12.38 6.78
CA LYS A 8 44.16 -11.19 6.95
C LYS A 8 42.68 -11.59 6.86
N ALA A 9 41.92 -11.36 7.93
CA ALA A 9 40.47 -11.32 7.86
C ALA A 9 40.07 -10.15 6.95
N VAL A 10 39.42 -10.47 5.83
CA VAL A 10 38.79 -9.46 4.98
C VAL A 10 37.56 -8.98 5.74
N HIS A 11 37.70 -7.89 6.48
CA HIS A 11 36.55 -7.10 6.91
C HIS A 11 35.92 -6.53 5.63
N SER A 12 34.88 -7.19 5.12
CA SER A 12 33.95 -6.55 4.21
C SER A 12 33.13 -5.55 5.04
N GLU A 13 33.65 -4.33 5.11
CA GLU A 13 32.95 -3.18 5.66
C GLU A 13 31.75 -2.90 4.75
N ILE A 14 30.56 -3.36 5.16
CA ILE A 14 29.32 -3.03 4.49
C ILE A 14 29.07 -1.57 4.79
N LYS A 15 29.44 -0.73 3.82
CA LYS A 15 29.11 0.69 3.78
C LYS A 15 27.59 0.79 3.76
N MET A 16 26.98 1.08 4.91
CA MET A 16 25.62 1.59 4.98
C MET A 16 25.63 2.93 4.27
N GLU A 17 25.25 2.92 3.00
CA GLU A 17 24.97 4.14 2.27
C GLU A 17 23.59 4.61 2.72
N THR A 18 23.56 5.49 3.73
CA THR A 18 22.40 6.33 4.00
C THR A 18 22.24 7.29 2.81
N ALA A 19 21.47 6.87 1.81
CA ALA A 19 20.93 7.76 0.80
C ALA A 19 19.78 8.56 1.45
N ALA A 20 20.15 9.62 2.17
CA ALA A 20 19.26 10.70 2.52
C ALA A 20 19.70 11.93 1.72
N ASP A 21 19.32 11.97 0.45
CA ASP A 21 19.38 13.20 -0.36
C ASP A 21 18.28 13.17 -1.41
N SER A 22 17.13 13.72 -1.01
CA SER A 22 16.07 14.34 -1.82
C SER A 22 14.82 14.37 -0.95
N ALA A 23 14.33 15.57 -0.65
CA ALA A 23 13.02 15.76 -0.05
C ALA A 23 11.93 15.40 -1.07
N ASP A 24 11.74 14.10 -1.32
CA ASP A 24 10.52 13.59 -1.95
C ASP A 24 9.49 13.46 -0.82
N GLU A 25 8.73 14.53 -0.62
CA GLU A 25 7.67 14.65 0.39
C GLU A 25 6.52 13.62 0.23
N GLY A 26 6.65 12.62 -0.66
CA GLY A 26 5.64 11.59 -0.94
C GLY A 26 6.06 10.15 -0.60
N LEU A 27 7.36 9.86 -0.44
CA LEU A 27 7.86 8.49 -0.25
C LEU A 27 8.18 8.19 1.23
N ARG A 28 7.14 7.91 2.02
CA ARG A 28 7.28 7.53 3.43
C ARG A 28 7.16 6.01 3.63
N TYR A 29 8.18 5.41 4.24
CA TYR A 29 8.19 3.99 4.61
C TYR A 29 9.06 3.73 5.84
N ASP A 30 8.72 2.68 6.58
CA ASP A 30 9.51 2.16 7.70
C ASP A 30 10.32 0.92 7.28
N ASN A 31 11.43 0.70 7.96
CA ASN A 31 12.26 -0.49 7.77
C ASN A 31 11.95 -1.51 8.86
N VAL A 32 11.46 -2.69 8.47
CA VAL A 32 10.97 -3.73 9.38
C VAL A 32 11.61 -5.06 9.03
N ARG A 33 11.86 -5.95 10.00
CA ARG A 33 12.38 -7.28 9.67
C ARG A 33 11.28 -8.11 9.01
N CYS A 34 11.64 -8.93 8.02
CA CYS A 34 10.68 -9.77 7.29
C CYS A 34 9.90 -10.73 8.22
N SER A 35 10.49 -11.15 9.34
CA SER A 35 9.84 -11.96 10.38
C SER A 35 8.73 -11.23 11.16
N GLU A 36 8.71 -9.89 11.15
CA GLU A 36 7.70 -9.06 11.80
C GLU A 36 6.48 -8.82 10.91
N LEU A 37 6.58 -9.10 9.60
CA LEU A 37 5.45 -9.00 8.68
C LEU A 37 4.32 -9.95 9.07
N ARG A 38 3.09 -9.54 8.74
CA ARG A 38 1.86 -10.30 8.99
C ARG A 38 0.96 -10.25 7.76
N VAL A 39 0.17 -11.31 7.57
CA VAL A 39 -0.87 -11.35 6.54
C VAL A 39 -1.86 -10.19 6.78
N LYS A 40 -2.36 -9.59 5.70
CA LYS A 40 -3.14 -8.33 5.67
C LYS A 40 -2.34 -7.06 6.00
N GLY A 41 -1.06 -7.17 6.35
CA GLY A 41 -0.13 -6.04 6.45
C GLY A 41 0.30 -5.51 5.08
N PHE A 42 1.17 -4.50 5.08
CA PHE A 42 1.71 -3.89 3.87
C PHE A 42 3.22 -4.13 3.76
N VAL A 43 3.71 -4.12 2.52
CA VAL A 43 5.14 -4.25 2.20
C VAL A 43 5.41 -3.61 0.84
N LEU A 44 6.59 -3.04 0.65
CA LEU A 44 7.06 -2.58 -0.66
C LEU A 44 7.68 -3.74 -1.43
N ILE A 45 7.19 -4.01 -2.64
CA ILE A 45 7.80 -5.00 -3.55
C ILE A 45 8.11 -4.34 -4.88
N GLY A 46 9.40 -4.07 -5.11
CA GLY A 46 9.86 -3.33 -6.30
C GLY A 46 9.32 -1.89 -6.31
N GLY A 47 9.45 -1.19 -5.18
CA GLY A 47 9.02 0.20 -5.01
C GLY A 47 7.50 0.42 -4.92
N ARG A 48 6.71 -0.64 -4.98
CA ARG A 48 5.24 -0.56 -5.04
C ARG A 48 4.57 -0.98 -3.74
N PRO A 49 3.61 -0.20 -3.21
CA PRO A 49 2.88 -0.56 -2.00
C PRO A 49 1.95 -1.73 -2.26
N CYS A 50 2.22 -2.84 -1.58
CA CYS A 50 1.46 -4.07 -1.72
C CYS A 50 0.86 -4.52 -0.39
N LYS A 51 -0.35 -5.06 -0.43
CA LYS A 51 -0.99 -5.72 0.71
C LYS A 51 -0.67 -7.22 0.68
N ILE A 52 -0.15 -7.74 1.78
CA ILE A 52 0.22 -9.16 1.93
C ILE A 52 -1.06 -9.99 1.99
N VAL A 53 -1.24 -10.89 1.03
CA VAL A 53 -2.39 -11.81 0.98
C VAL A 53 -2.03 -13.19 1.48
N GLU A 54 -0.78 -13.60 1.33
CA GLU A 54 -0.28 -14.90 1.79
C GLU A 54 1.19 -14.79 2.22
N MET A 55 1.55 -15.54 3.26
CA MET A 55 2.91 -15.63 3.78
C MET A 55 3.19 -17.08 4.15
N SER A 56 4.24 -17.65 3.58
CA SER A 56 4.68 -19.02 3.85
C SER A 56 6.13 -19.02 4.29
N SER A 57 6.47 -19.84 5.29
CA SER A 57 7.81 -19.94 5.84
C SER A 57 8.35 -21.36 5.63
N SER A 58 9.54 -21.47 5.05
CA SER A 58 10.23 -22.74 4.82
C SER A 58 11.59 -22.72 5.50
N LYS A 59 11.95 -23.83 6.16
CA LYS A 59 13.29 -23.98 6.75
C LYS A 59 14.21 -24.62 5.71
N THR A 60 15.36 -24.01 5.46
CA THR A 60 16.39 -24.56 4.58
C THR A 60 17.34 -25.44 5.41
N GLY A 61 16.83 -26.60 5.87
CA GLY A 61 17.61 -27.57 6.63
C GLY A 61 17.73 -27.30 8.15
N LYS A 62 18.72 -27.92 8.80
CA LYS A 62 18.85 -27.97 10.28
C LYS A 62 19.39 -26.67 10.91
N HIS A 63 20.23 -25.94 10.20
CA HIS A 63 20.86 -24.68 10.66
C HIS A 63 20.55 -23.48 9.74
N GLY A 64 19.69 -23.67 8.73
CA GLY A 64 19.41 -22.64 7.74
C GLY A 64 18.46 -21.57 8.24
N SER A 65 18.68 -20.33 7.78
CA SER A 65 17.74 -19.23 7.95
C SER A 65 16.38 -19.59 7.33
N CYS A 66 15.30 -19.16 7.98
CA CYS A 66 13.97 -19.41 7.45
C CYS A 66 13.74 -18.55 6.20
N LYS A 67 13.38 -19.19 5.10
CA LYS A 67 12.98 -18.52 3.86
C LYS A 67 11.49 -18.23 3.92
N ILE A 68 11.15 -16.95 3.85
CA ILE A 68 9.79 -16.43 3.83
C ILE A 68 9.42 -16.17 2.38
N HIS A 69 8.36 -16.80 1.91
CA HIS A 69 7.72 -16.56 0.63
C HIS A 69 6.49 -15.68 0.86
N LEU A 70 6.47 -14.51 0.22
CA LEU A 70 5.40 -13.54 0.33
C LEU A 70 4.66 -13.44 -0.99
N VAL A 71 3.34 -13.46 -0.90
CA VAL A 71 2.44 -13.12 -2.00
C VAL A 71 1.66 -11.89 -1.57
N ALA A 72 1.74 -10.83 -2.36
CA ALA A 72 1.08 -9.57 -2.09
C ALA A 72 0.38 -9.05 -3.35
N ILE A 73 -0.61 -8.18 -3.15
CA ILE A 73 -1.33 -7.51 -4.24
C ILE A 73 -1.06 -6.03 -4.12
N ASP A 74 -0.60 -5.44 -5.22
CA ASP A 74 -0.42 -3.99 -5.34
C ASP A 74 -1.75 -3.26 -5.13
N VAL A 75 -1.77 -2.31 -4.21
CA VAL A 75 -3.02 -1.69 -3.74
C VAL A 75 -3.65 -0.73 -4.75
N PHE A 76 -2.87 -0.24 -5.71
CA PHE A 76 -3.31 0.74 -6.71
C PHE A 76 -3.48 0.12 -8.09
N THR A 77 -2.72 -0.93 -8.43
CA THR A 77 -2.82 -1.60 -9.74
C THR A 77 -3.48 -2.97 -9.70
N GLY A 78 -3.69 -3.56 -8.51
CA GLY A 78 -4.26 -4.90 -8.38
C GLY A 78 -3.34 -6.02 -8.88
N LYS A 79 -2.11 -5.70 -9.31
CA LYS A 79 -1.16 -6.68 -9.82
C LYS A 79 -0.61 -7.52 -8.66
N LYS A 80 -0.68 -8.84 -8.81
CA LYS A 80 -0.07 -9.78 -7.88
C LYS A 80 1.46 -9.70 -7.99
N ARG A 81 2.14 -9.58 -6.84
CA ARG A 81 3.59 -9.59 -6.72
C ARG A 81 4.03 -10.68 -5.75
N VAL A 82 5.16 -11.31 -6.05
CA VAL A 82 5.71 -12.40 -5.26
C VAL A 82 7.17 -12.05 -4.96
N THR A 83 7.58 -12.22 -3.71
CA THR A 83 8.98 -12.08 -3.30
C THR A 83 9.35 -13.20 -2.33
N ALA A 84 10.64 -13.52 -2.28
CA ALA A 84 11.18 -14.43 -1.29
C ALA A 84 12.35 -13.77 -0.58
N ASN A 85 12.28 -13.77 0.75
CA ASN A 85 13.24 -13.11 1.63
C ASN A 85 13.63 -14.07 2.77
N THR A 86 14.74 -13.81 3.45
CA THR A 86 15.07 -14.52 4.69
C THR A 86 14.38 -13.85 5.88
N SER A 87 14.21 -14.59 6.98
CA SER A 87 13.61 -14.08 8.21
C SER A 87 14.34 -12.87 8.82
N SER A 88 15.63 -12.71 8.50
CA SER A 88 16.49 -11.65 8.99
C SER A 88 16.61 -10.46 8.03
N ASP A 89 16.11 -10.60 6.80
CA ASP A 89 16.13 -9.51 5.83
C ASP A 89 15.29 -8.33 6.34
N VAL A 90 15.80 -7.12 6.15
CA VAL A 90 15.05 -5.89 6.39
C VAL A 90 14.31 -5.54 5.10
N VAL A 91 13.01 -5.29 5.24
CA VAL A 91 12.11 -4.94 4.14
C VAL A 91 11.42 -3.61 4.47
N GLN A 92 11.03 -2.90 3.43
CA GLN A 92 10.36 -1.61 3.58
C GLN A 92 8.84 -1.81 3.68
N VAL A 93 8.21 -1.10 4.60
CA VAL A 93 6.76 -1.08 4.82
C VAL A 93 6.26 0.33 4.52
N PRO A 94 5.36 0.53 3.53
CA PRO A 94 4.87 1.86 3.20
C PRO A 94 4.05 2.43 4.35
N LEU A 95 4.16 3.75 4.57
CA LEU A 95 3.20 4.46 5.38
C LEU A 95 1.89 4.56 4.59
N VAL A 96 0.83 3.97 5.13
CA VAL A 96 -0.50 3.96 4.52
C VAL A 96 -1.42 4.85 5.33
N GLU A 97 -1.80 5.99 4.76
CA GLU A 97 -2.70 6.94 5.39
C GLU A 97 -4.11 6.78 4.81
N LYS A 98 -5.12 7.01 5.64
CA LYS A 98 -6.52 7.01 5.22
C LYS A 98 -7.16 8.30 5.66
N ARG A 99 -7.80 8.98 4.73
CA ARG A 99 -8.60 10.17 5.02
C ARG A 99 -10.02 10.01 4.53
N GLU A 100 -10.91 10.75 5.18
CA GLU A 100 -12.32 10.78 4.85
C GLU A 100 -12.62 12.08 4.12
N CYS A 101 -13.16 11.95 2.91
CA CYS A 101 -13.57 13.05 2.05
C CYS A 101 -15.06 12.94 1.77
N GLN A 102 -15.70 14.06 1.45
CA GLN A 102 -17.10 14.06 1.04
C GLN A 102 -17.18 13.81 -0.47
N LEU A 103 -18.07 12.92 -0.91
CA LEU A 103 -18.34 12.73 -2.33
C LEU A 103 -19.00 13.98 -2.92
N VAL A 104 -18.49 14.46 -4.05
CA VAL A 104 -19.11 15.52 -4.85
C VAL A 104 -19.89 14.90 -6.00
N ARG A 105 -19.21 14.10 -6.84
CA ARG A 105 -19.84 13.38 -7.96
C ARG A 105 -18.95 12.23 -8.44
N ILE A 106 -19.55 11.35 -9.24
CA ILE A 106 -18.81 10.38 -10.03
C ILE A 106 -18.31 11.08 -11.31
N VAL A 107 -17.05 10.86 -11.64
CA VAL A 107 -16.41 11.30 -12.89
C VAL A 107 -16.31 10.08 -13.79
N MET A 108 -17.11 10.07 -14.85
CA MET A 108 -17.02 9.09 -15.93
C MET A 108 -16.11 9.68 -17.00
N ASN A 109 -15.12 8.93 -17.47
CA ASN A 109 -14.46 9.28 -18.72
C ASN A 109 -15.42 8.90 -19.85
N ASN A 110 -15.71 9.84 -20.75
CA ASN A 110 -16.71 9.67 -21.81
C ASN A 110 -16.18 8.87 -23.02
N ASP A 111 -14.99 8.27 -22.88
CA ASP A 111 -14.35 7.48 -23.92
C ASP A 111 -14.67 6.00 -23.68
N ASP A 112 -15.09 5.33 -24.75
CA ASP A 112 -15.55 3.95 -24.92
C ASP A 112 -14.61 2.83 -24.38
N ASP A 113 -13.62 3.14 -23.56
CA ASP A 113 -12.78 2.14 -22.91
C ASP A 113 -13.48 1.57 -21.67
N SER A 114 -14.22 0.49 -21.91
CA SER A 114 -14.94 -0.30 -20.88
C SER A 114 -14.04 -0.83 -19.75
N ARG A 115 -12.72 -0.56 -19.74
CA ARG A 115 -11.82 -0.93 -18.65
C ARG A 115 -11.56 0.17 -17.64
N ASP A 116 -11.98 1.42 -17.87
CA ASP A 116 -11.79 2.47 -16.87
C ASP A 116 -12.76 2.25 -15.69
N PRO A 117 -12.27 2.07 -14.45
CA PRO A 117 -13.13 1.81 -13.30
C PRO A 117 -13.98 3.03 -12.90
N GLY A 118 -13.75 4.20 -13.51
CA GLY A 118 -14.32 5.47 -13.13
C GLY A 118 -13.51 6.15 -12.01
N GLN A 119 -13.72 7.45 -11.88
CA GLN A 119 -13.09 8.29 -10.85
C GLN A 119 -14.16 8.95 -9.98
N LEU A 120 -13.78 9.37 -8.79
CA LEU A 120 -14.63 10.13 -7.88
C LEU A 120 -14.08 11.53 -7.69
N LEU A 121 -14.92 12.54 -7.84
CA LEU A 121 -14.62 13.88 -7.38
C LEU A 121 -15.00 13.96 -5.90
N VAL A 122 -14.02 14.22 -5.04
CA VAL A 122 -14.19 14.32 -3.60
C VAL A 122 -13.81 15.71 -3.11
N ALA A 123 -14.53 16.21 -2.11
CA ALA A 123 -14.23 17.44 -1.39
C ALA A 123 -13.52 17.10 -0.07
N GLU A 124 -12.39 17.75 0.15
CA GLU A 124 -11.61 17.64 1.37
C GLU A 124 -12.12 18.61 2.44
N LYS A 125 -11.71 18.38 3.69
CA LYS A 125 -12.07 19.27 4.81
C LYS A 125 -11.53 20.70 4.67
N SER A 126 -10.49 20.88 3.86
CA SER A 126 -9.92 22.18 3.51
C SER A 126 -10.80 23.02 2.58
N GLY A 127 -11.83 22.41 1.98
CA GLY A 127 -12.67 23.04 0.94
C GLY A 127 -12.14 22.83 -0.48
N SER A 128 -10.94 22.27 -0.64
CA SER A 128 -10.41 21.86 -1.95
C SER A 128 -11.10 20.60 -2.46
N THR A 129 -11.21 20.47 -3.78
CA THR A 129 -11.70 19.25 -4.43
C THR A 129 -10.57 18.51 -5.14
N ALA A 130 -10.58 17.19 -5.08
CA ALA A 130 -9.62 16.32 -5.74
C ALA A 130 -10.33 15.19 -6.50
N THR A 131 -9.74 14.74 -7.60
CA THR A 131 -10.21 13.57 -8.35
C THR A 131 -9.39 12.36 -7.93
N VAL A 132 -10.05 11.30 -7.48
CA VAL A 132 -9.40 10.07 -7.02
C VAL A 132 -9.90 8.86 -7.81
N GLY A 133 -8.99 7.97 -8.18
CA GLY A 133 -9.34 6.69 -8.80
C GLY A 133 -9.95 5.72 -7.78
N LEU A 134 -10.63 4.68 -8.28
CA LEU A 134 -11.09 3.58 -7.44
C LEU A 134 -10.00 2.52 -7.28
N CYS A 135 -9.87 1.95 -6.08
CA CYS A 135 -9.00 0.79 -5.90
C CYS A 135 -9.47 -0.38 -6.80
N PRO A 136 -8.57 -0.98 -7.60
CA PRO A 136 -8.97 -1.94 -8.63
C PRO A 136 -9.61 -3.21 -8.07
N ASP A 137 -9.18 -3.67 -6.90
CA ASP A 137 -9.74 -4.84 -6.20
C ASP A 137 -11.23 -4.68 -5.86
N LYS A 138 -11.70 -3.43 -5.72
CA LYS A 138 -13.06 -3.11 -5.28
C LYS A 138 -13.78 -2.13 -6.18
N ALA A 139 -13.26 -1.82 -7.36
CA ALA A 139 -13.77 -0.76 -8.21
C ALA A 139 -15.26 -0.89 -8.52
N ALA A 140 -15.70 -2.07 -8.99
CA ALA A 140 -17.10 -2.33 -9.30
C ALA A 140 -18.03 -2.18 -8.08
N GLN A 141 -17.62 -2.73 -6.93
CA GLN A 141 -18.37 -2.64 -5.67
C GLN A 141 -18.45 -1.21 -5.15
N LEU A 142 -17.35 -0.46 -5.23
CA LEU A 142 -17.31 0.94 -4.82
C LEU A 142 -18.19 1.81 -5.71
N LEU A 143 -18.15 1.60 -7.02
CA LEU A 143 -18.97 2.34 -7.97
C LEU A 143 -20.46 2.08 -7.76
N GLU A 144 -20.84 0.81 -7.59
CA GLU A 144 -22.22 0.42 -7.28
C GLU A 144 -22.70 1.02 -5.95
N ALA A 145 -21.90 0.88 -4.88
CA ALA A 145 -22.20 1.46 -3.58
C ALA A 145 -22.35 2.99 -3.65
N THR A 146 -21.51 3.66 -4.45
CA THR A 146 -21.58 5.11 -4.68
C THR A 146 -22.89 5.48 -5.38
N ARG A 147 -23.27 4.77 -6.43
CA ARG A 147 -24.53 5.00 -7.16
C ARG A 147 -25.75 4.80 -6.26
N HIS A 148 -25.73 3.77 -5.41
CA HIS A 148 -26.78 3.55 -4.42
C HIS A 148 -26.82 4.70 -3.40
N CYS A 149 -25.66 5.14 -2.90
CA CYS A 149 -25.59 6.22 -1.93
C CYS A 149 -26.11 7.57 -2.47
N ILE A 150 -26.03 7.81 -3.79
CA ILE A 150 -26.55 9.03 -4.44
C ILE A 150 -28.06 8.97 -4.68
N ARG A 151 -28.64 7.78 -4.89
CA ARG A 151 -30.04 7.64 -5.35
C ARG A 151 -31.09 7.83 -4.26
N ASP A 152 -30.82 7.41 -3.01
CA ASP A 152 -31.80 7.66 -1.94
C ASP A 152 -31.78 9.14 -1.53
N ASP A 153 -32.97 9.70 -1.28
CA ASP A 153 -33.22 11.08 -0.87
C ASP A 153 -32.24 11.57 0.21
N ASN A 154 -31.72 12.77 -0.04
CA ASN A 154 -30.45 13.32 0.44
C ASN A 154 -30.48 13.80 1.89
N GLU A 155 -30.50 12.89 2.86
CA GLU A 155 -30.49 13.26 4.28
C GLU A 155 -29.07 13.38 4.87
N TYR A 156 -28.08 12.66 4.33
CA TYR A 156 -26.71 12.64 4.85
C TYR A 156 -25.64 12.62 3.76
N PRO A 157 -24.51 13.35 3.95
CA PRO A 157 -23.43 13.36 2.98
C PRO A 157 -22.80 11.98 2.83
N VAL A 158 -22.42 11.65 1.60
CA VAL A 158 -21.68 10.42 1.29
C VAL A 158 -20.20 10.65 1.58
N ILE A 159 -19.63 9.79 2.40
CA ILE A 159 -18.23 9.82 2.83
C ILE A 159 -17.44 8.77 2.04
N VAL A 160 -16.37 9.20 1.40
CA VAL A 160 -15.40 8.38 0.69
C VAL A 160 -14.14 8.28 1.54
N THR A 161 -13.68 7.06 1.81
CA THR A 161 -12.37 6.83 2.41
C THR A 161 -11.34 6.72 1.28
N VAL A 162 -10.41 7.67 1.24
CA VAL A 162 -9.26 7.69 0.33
C VAL A 162 -8.06 7.15 1.08
N MET A 163 -7.36 6.20 0.46
CA MET A 163 -6.10 5.66 0.96
C MET A 163 -4.95 6.22 0.13
N SER A 164 -3.90 6.63 0.82
CA SER A 164 -2.69 7.20 0.22
C SER A 164 -1.46 6.43 0.68
N ALA A 165 -0.56 6.13 -0.24
CA ALA A 165 0.73 5.52 0.05
C ALA A 165 1.71 5.81 -1.08
N MET A 166 2.96 6.16 -0.75
CA MET A 166 4.03 6.35 -1.75
C MET A 166 3.68 7.36 -2.86
N GLY A 167 2.96 8.43 -2.53
CA GLY A 167 2.51 9.45 -3.48
C GLY A 167 1.34 9.05 -4.39
N GLU A 168 0.81 7.83 -4.29
CA GLU A 168 -0.38 7.37 -5.01
C GLU A 168 -1.61 7.35 -4.09
N GLU A 169 -2.80 7.62 -4.64
CA GLU A 169 -4.05 7.70 -3.88
C GLU A 169 -5.21 6.98 -4.59
N ALA A 170 -6.08 6.32 -3.83
CA ALA A 170 -7.28 5.69 -4.37
C ALA A 170 -8.41 5.57 -3.33
N ALA A 171 -9.65 5.62 -3.80
CA ALA A 171 -10.83 5.35 -2.98
C ALA A 171 -10.91 3.86 -2.62
N VAL A 172 -11.04 3.57 -1.32
CA VAL A 172 -11.08 2.19 -0.78
C VAL A 172 -12.41 1.82 -0.13
N ALA A 173 -13.23 2.81 0.23
CA ALA A 173 -14.54 2.60 0.83
C ALA A 173 -15.45 3.79 0.56
N VAL A 174 -16.75 3.52 0.48
CA VAL A 174 -17.81 4.53 0.40
C VAL A 174 -18.87 4.16 1.42
N ARG A 175 -19.33 5.14 2.20
CA ARG A 175 -20.39 4.98 3.20
C ARG A 175 -21.18 6.27 3.31
N ARG A 176 -22.43 6.21 3.78
CA ARG A 176 -23.12 7.42 4.24
C ARG A 176 -22.56 7.88 5.59
N ALA A 177 -22.56 9.19 5.82
CA ALA A 177 -22.47 9.69 7.19
C ALA A 177 -23.67 9.11 7.96
N ARG A 178 -23.40 8.52 9.12
CA ARG A 178 -24.47 8.15 10.06
C ARG A 178 -24.80 9.39 10.86
N GLU A 179 -26.05 9.55 11.28
CA GLU A 179 -26.38 10.41 12.41
C GLU A 179 -25.42 10.04 13.55
N ARG A 180 -24.74 11.03 14.15
CA ARG A 180 -24.04 10.80 15.42
C ARG A 180 -25.14 10.57 16.46
N GLY A 181 -25.54 9.30 16.59
CA GLY A 181 -26.44 8.85 17.63
C GLY A 181 -25.92 9.29 18.98
N LYS A 182 -26.80 9.97 19.69
CA LYS A 182 -26.67 10.53 21.04
C LYS A 182 -26.38 9.46 22.09
#